data_AF-A0A183D1G4-F1
#
_entry.id   AF-A0A183D1G4-F1
#
_cell.length_a   1.000
_cell.length_b   1.000
_cell.length_c   1.000
_cell.angle_alpha   90.00
_cell.angle_beta   90.00
_cell.angle_gamma   90.00
#
_symmetry.space_group_name_H-M   'P 1'
#
loop_
_entity.id
_entity.type
_entity.pdbx_description
1 polymer ?
#
loop_
_entity_poly.entity_id
_entity_poly.type
_entity_poly.pdbx_seq_one_letter_code
_entity_poly.pdbx_strand_id
1 'polypeptide(L)'
;NFAAGGQQAQQPQQAPTFEKHLTDYEECKEDVHKYCSRPGLDLKSDMAILDCLQYVKLSETELLTAPCEHLVWEFKVNLTQDERFRFAAQEFCRDEIATRPVMAQCLQKTQPGYALSCLVDTAYNIYDTRQKLPRETRCFQFLGKSHHCL
;
A
#
# COMPACT_ATOMS: atom_id res chain seq x y z
N ASN A 1 0.72 44.05 21.42
CA ASN A 1 0.56 44.23 19.96
C ASN A 1 1.71 43.55 19.23
N PHE A 2 1.41 42.36 18.68
CA PHE A 2 1.91 41.69 17.45
C PHE A 2 3.32 42.01 16.92
N ALA A 3 4.14 41.07 16.41
CA ALA A 3 4.06 39.62 16.24
C ALA A 3 5.48 39.09 15.91
N ALA A 4 5.84 37.93 16.45
CA ALA A 4 6.95 37.11 15.97
C ALA A 4 6.40 36.15 14.91
N GLY A 5 7.00 36.15 13.71
CA GLY A 5 6.64 35.22 12.63
C GLY A 5 7.87 34.45 12.19
N GLY A 6 8.20 33.39 12.93
CA GLY A 6 9.22 32.41 12.56
C GLY A 6 8.74 31.54 11.39
N GLN A 7 9.61 31.35 10.41
CA GLN A 7 9.45 30.38 9.33
C GLN A 7 9.65 28.98 9.91
N GLN A 8 8.66 28.09 9.76
CA GLN A 8 8.89 26.65 9.85
C GLN A 8 8.41 26.01 8.55
N ALA A 9 9.38 25.65 7.72
CA ALA A 9 9.20 24.70 6.64
C ALA A 9 8.93 23.33 7.27
N GLN A 10 7.73 22.80 7.09
CA GLN A 10 7.38 21.47 7.56
C GLN A 10 7.99 20.42 6.63
N GLN A 11 8.85 19.59 7.23
CA GLN A 11 9.54 18.45 6.62
C GLN A 11 8.54 17.43 6.06
N PRO A 12 8.88 16.71 4.97
CA PRO A 12 8.07 15.59 4.51
C PRO A 12 8.08 14.48 5.57
N GLN A 13 6.91 14.17 6.11
CA GLN A 13 6.71 13.20 7.19
C GLN A 13 7.12 11.76 6.79
N GLN A 14 7.74 11.08 7.75
CA GLN A 14 8.58 9.89 7.62
C GLN A 14 7.83 8.61 7.22
N ALA A 15 8.60 7.66 6.71
CA ALA A 15 8.17 6.36 6.19
C ALA A 15 7.73 5.45 7.32
N PRO A 16 7.00 4.34 7.03
CA PRO A 16 6.94 3.27 7.99
C PRO A 16 8.40 2.85 8.16
N THR A 17 8.98 3.21 9.30
CA THR A 17 10.38 2.93 9.61
C THR A 17 10.45 1.46 10.00
N PHE A 18 10.46 0.60 8.99
CA PHE A 18 11.13 -0.67 9.15
C PHE A 18 12.60 -0.34 9.37
N GLU A 19 13.13 -0.70 10.53
CA GLU A 19 14.55 -0.48 10.85
C GLU A 19 15.47 -1.32 9.94
N LYS A 20 14.90 -2.30 9.22
CA LYS A 20 15.58 -3.29 8.39
C LYS A 20 14.76 -3.60 7.13
N HIS A 21 15.43 -4.00 6.06
CA HIS A 21 14.79 -4.51 4.84
C HIS A 21 14.34 -5.97 5.03
N LEU A 22 13.38 -6.44 4.23
CA LEU A 22 12.89 -7.83 4.25
C LEU A 22 14.01 -8.86 4.09
N THR A 23 15.06 -8.54 3.33
CA THR A 23 16.25 -9.39 3.14
C THR A 23 17.15 -9.50 4.36
N ASP A 24 16.99 -8.61 5.35
CA ASP A 24 17.81 -8.57 6.55
C ASP A 24 17.24 -9.46 7.67
N TYR A 25 16.02 -9.98 7.50
CA TYR A 25 15.35 -10.89 8.42
C TYR A 25 15.68 -12.33 8.02
N GLU A 26 16.30 -13.09 8.92
CA GLU A 26 16.66 -14.50 8.70
C GLU A 26 15.42 -15.35 8.43
N GLU A 27 14.28 -14.97 8.99
CA GLU A 27 12.98 -15.60 8.81
C GLU A 27 12.48 -15.58 7.36
N CYS A 28 12.97 -14.65 6.53
CA CYS A 28 12.42 -14.40 5.18
C CYS A 28 13.48 -14.30 4.08
N LYS A 29 14.75 -14.10 4.43
CA LYS A 29 15.87 -14.01 3.49
C LYS A 29 15.99 -15.22 2.57
N GLU A 30 15.86 -16.45 3.08
CA GLU A 30 15.95 -17.66 2.25
C GLU A 30 14.82 -17.74 1.22
N ASP A 31 13.59 -17.46 1.63
CA ASP A 31 12.43 -17.43 0.75
C ASP A 31 12.55 -16.33 -0.31
N VAL A 32 12.98 -15.13 0.08
CA VAL A 32 13.25 -14.02 -0.85
C VAL A 32 14.29 -14.43 -1.88
N HIS A 33 15.40 -15.05 -1.45
CA HIS A 33 16.42 -15.50 -2.38
C HIS A 33 15.92 -16.62 -3.31
N LYS A 34 15.13 -17.55 -2.80
CA LYS A 34 14.57 -18.67 -3.57
C LYS A 34 13.64 -18.19 -4.68
N TYR A 35 12.73 -17.28 -4.37
CA TYR A 35 11.64 -16.92 -5.30
C TYR A 35 11.87 -15.60 -6.06
N CYS A 36 12.65 -14.68 -5.50
CA CYS A 36 12.82 -13.33 -6.07
C CYS A 36 14.20 -13.05 -6.67
N SER A 37 15.17 -13.97 -6.60
CA SER A 37 16.49 -13.80 -7.24
C SER A 37 16.43 -14.01 -8.76
N ARG A 38 15.74 -13.10 -9.46
CA ARG A 38 15.61 -13.10 -10.92
C ARG A 38 16.16 -11.80 -11.53
N PRO A 39 16.70 -11.84 -12.77
CA PRO A 39 17.20 -10.65 -13.44
C PRO A 39 16.12 -9.56 -13.53
N GLY A 40 16.50 -8.32 -13.22
CA GLY A 40 15.61 -7.15 -13.29
C GLY A 40 14.79 -6.85 -12.03
N LEU A 41 14.88 -7.68 -10.98
CA LEU A 41 14.27 -7.39 -9.68
C LEU A 41 15.30 -6.75 -8.73
N ASP A 42 14.93 -5.63 -8.10
CA ASP A 42 15.77 -4.95 -7.11
C ASP A 42 15.52 -5.50 -5.69
N LEU A 43 16.39 -6.39 -5.22
CA LEU A 43 16.33 -6.97 -3.88
C LEU A 43 16.67 -5.97 -2.76
N LYS A 44 16.99 -4.71 -3.07
CA LYS A 44 17.14 -3.65 -2.06
C LYS A 44 15.83 -2.88 -1.84
N SER A 45 14.82 -3.13 -2.66
CA SER A 45 13.52 -2.49 -2.54
C SER A 45 12.52 -3.46 -1.91
N ASP A 46 12.12 -3.19 -0.67
CA ASP A 46 11.06 -3.98 0.00
C ASP A 46 9.78 -4.00 -0.83
N MET A 47 9.48 -2.92 -1.57
CA MET A 47 8.33 -2.88 -2.47
C MET A 47 8.48 -3.85 -3.65
N ALA A 48 9.66 -3.97 -4.24
CA ALA A 48 9.90 -4.93 -5.32
C ALA A 48 9.87 -6.38 -4.82
N ILE A 49 10.37 -6.62 -3.61
CA ILE A 49 10.29 -7.94 -2.95
C ILE A 49 8.83 -8.29 -2.64
N LEU A 50 8.08 -7.38 -2.01
CA LEU A 50 6.67 -7.59 -1.69
C LEU A 50 5.84 -7.87 -2.94
N ASP A 51 6.09 -7.18 -4.06
CA ASP A 51 5.41 -7.45 -5.34
C ASP A 51 5.77 -8.83 -5.89
N CYS A 52 7.02 -9.26 -5.78
CA CYS A 52 7.41 -10.62 -6.18
C CYS A 52 6.77 -11.71 -5.30
N LEU A 53 6.82 -11.57 -3.98
CA LEU A 53 6.29 -12.55 -3.05
C LEU A 53 4.76 -12.68 -3.08
N GLN A 54 4.06 -11.64 -3.56
CA GLN A 54 2.61 -11.70 -3.80
C GLN A 54 2.24 -12.83 -4.77
N TYR A 55 3.04 -13.07 -5.81
CA TYR A 55 2.76 -14.13 -6.78
C TYR A 55 3.04 -15.53 -6.22
N VAL A 56 4.02 -15.65 -5.31
CA VAL A 56 4.34 -16.92 -4.64
C VAL A 56 3.15 -17.39 -3.82
N LYS A 57 2.51 -16.50 -3.05
CA LYS A 57 1.31 -16.85 -2.26
C LYS A 57 0.11 -17.31 -3.09
N LEU A 58 0.07 -16.99 -4.37
CA LEU A 58 -0.99 -17.43 -5.29
C LEU A 58 -0.68 -18.78 -5.94
N SER A 59 0.54 -19.30 -5.77
CA SER A 59 0.95 -20.61 -6.28
C SER A 59 0.48 -21.72 -5.35
N GLU A 60 -0.11 -22.78 -5.93
CA GLU A 60 -0.45 -24.00 -5.18
C GLU A 60 0.78 -24.84 -4.83
N THR A 61 1.91 -24.59 -5.50
CA THR A 61 3.13 -25.41 -5.43
C THR A 61 4.28 -24.74 -4.71
N GLU A 62 4.28 -23.42 -4.65
CA GLU A 62 5.31 -22.61 -4.01
C GLU A 62 4.70 -21.93 -2.80
N LEU A 63 5.25 -22.22 -1.62
CA LEU A 63 4.78 -21.62 -0.38
C LEU A 63 5.96 -20.94 0.30
N LEU A 64 5.69 -19.76 0.84
CA LEU A 64 6.56 -19.12 1.81
C LEU A 64 6.57 -19.97 3.08
N THR A 65 7.69 -19.94 3.79
CA THR A 65 7.71 -20.44 5.17
C THR A 65 6.75 -19.60 6.02
N ALA A 66 6.12 -20.23 7.02
CA ALA A 66 5.19 -19.53 7.90
C ALA A 66 5.79 -18.27 8.59
N PRO A 67 7.06 -18.28 9.04
CA PRO A 67 7.71 -17.07 9.57
C PRO A 67 7.82 -15.93 8.54
N CYS A 68 8.29 -16.21 7.32
CA CYS A 68 8.36 -15.21 6.26
C CYS A 68 6.98 -14.69 5.86
N GLU A 69 5.99 -15.58 5.76
CA GLU A 69 4.61 -15.20 5.48
C GLU A 69 4.06 -14.23 6.53
N HIS A 70 4.31 -14.49 7.81
CA HIS A 70 3.89 -13.62 8.91
C HIS A 70 4.59 -12.26 8.82
N LEU A 71 5.90 -12.23 8.59
CA LEU A 71 6.67 -11.00 8.44
C LEU A 71 6.20 -10.17 7.24
N VAL A 72 5.94 -10.81 6.09
CA VAL A 72 5.39 -10.14 4.90
C VAL A 72 4.02 -9.53 5.19
N TRP A 73 3.18 -10.23 5.98
CA TRP A 73 1.89 -9.70 6.41
C TRP A 73 2.04 -8.48 7.30
N GLU A 74 2.95 -8.49 8.28
CA GLU A 74 3.23 -7.32 9.13
C GLU A 74 3.73 -6.12 8.30
N PHE A 75 4.62 -6.37 7.34
CA PHE A 75 5.11 -5.33 6.44
C PHE A 75 3.97 -4.68 5.65
N LYS A 76 3.14 -5.50 5.03
CA LYS A 76 1.94 -5.05 4.29
C LYS A 76 0.97 -4.27 5.17
N VAL A 77 0.67 -4.79 6.36
CA VAL A 77 -0.21 -4.14 7.32
C VAL A 77 0.33 -2.76 7.70
N ASN A 78 1.59 -2.64 8.06
CA ASN A 78 2.21 -1.35 8.40
C ASN A 78 2.23 -0.37 7.22
N LEU A 79 2.42 -0.84 5.98
CA LEU A 79 2.30 0.02 4.78
C LEU A 79 0.89 0.60 4.60
N THR A 80 -0.14 -0.17 4.95
CA THR A 80 -1.55 0.27 4.82
C THR A 80 -2.07 1.03 6.05
N GLN A 81 -1.34 0.98 7.16
CA GLN A 81 -1.56 1.82 8.35
C GLN A 81 -1.09 3.26 8.15
N ASP A 82 -0.18 3.47 7.21
CA ASP A 82 0.52 4.73 7.07
C ASP A 82 -0.41 5.84 6.53
N GLU A 83 -0.37 7.02 7.15
CA GLU A 83 -1.00 8.23 6.62
C GLU A 83 -0.61 8.50 5.17
N ARG A 84 0.57 8.05 4.74
CA ARG A 84 1.04 8.05 3.36
C ARG A 84 0.11 7.37 2.39
N PHE A 85 -0.51 6.24 2.76
CA PHE A 85 -1.51 5.64 1.87
C PHE A 85 -2.68 6.62 1.67
N ARG A 86 -3.17 7.23 2.75
CA ARG A 86 -4.28 8.20 2.69
C ARG A 86 -3.88 9.46 1.91
N PHE A 87 -2.66 9.97 2.06
CA PHE A 87 -2.14 11.08 1.27
C PHE A 87 -1.93 10.72 -0.19
N ALA A 88 -1.37 9.55 -0.49
CA ALA A 88 -1.24 9.05 -1.86
C ALA A 88 -2.61 8.85 -2.49
N ALA A 89 -3.58 8.30 -1.76
CA ALA A 89 -4.95 8.19 -2.24
C ALA A 89 -5.57 9.57 -2.51
N GLN A 90 -5.34 10.58 -1.66
CA GLN A 90 -5.78 11.95 -1.93
C GLN A 90 -5.20 12.53 -3.22
N GLU A 91 -3.94 12.20 -3.53
CA GLU A 91 -3.25 12.69 -4.73
C GLU A 91 -3.68 11.93 -6.00
N PHE A 92 -3.72 10.60 -5.94
CA PHE A 92 -4.02 9.75 -7.10
C PHE A 92 -5.52 9.65 -7.40
N CYS A 93 -6.37 9.92 -6.40
CA CYS A 93 -7.84 9.90 -6.51
C CYS A 93 -8.48 11.27 -6.33
N ARG A 94 -7.72 12.36 -6.51
CA ARG A 94 -8.18 13.74 -6.21
C ARG A 94 -9.52 14.06 -6.88
N ASP A 95 -9.63 13.76 -8.17
CA ASP A 95 -10.81 14.13 -8.96
C ASP A 95 -12.01 13.23 -8.60
N GLU A 96 -11.79 11.95 -8.30
CA GLU A 96 -12.82 11.05 -7.82
C GLU A 96 -13.30 11.40 -6.40
N ILE A 97 -12.39 11.80 -5.51
CA ILE A 97 -12.74 12.26 -4.16
C ILE A 97 -13.59 13.52 -4.22
N ALA A 98 -13.26 14.47 -5.10
CA ALA A 98 -14.01 15.71 -5.27
C ALA A 98 -15.44 15.48 -5.79
N THR A 99 -15.63 14.44 -6.60
CA THR A 99 -16.92 14.13 -7.24
C THR A 99 -17.74 13.07 -6.49
N ARG A 100 -17.11 12.29 -5.61
CA ARG A 100 -17.72 11.13 -4.93
C ARG A 100 -17.51 11.23 -3.42
N PRO A 101 -18.49 11.77 -2.66
CA PRO A 101 -18.39 11.95 -1.21
C PRO A 101 -18.06 10.65 -0.44
N VAL A 102 -18.48 9.49 -0.95
CA VAL A 102 -18.19 8.18 -0.35
C VAL A 102 -16.68 7.91 -0.26
N MET A 103 -15.90 8.32 -1.26
CA MET A 103 -14.44 8.13 -1.26
C MET A 103 -13.76 9.08 -0.25
N ALA A 104 -14.27 10.30 -0.10
CA ALA A 104 -13.81 11.22 0.93
C ALA A 104 -14.05 10.65 2.35
N GLN A 105 -15.17 9.94 2.57
CA GLN A 105 -15.46 9.28 3.86
C GLN A 105 -14.50 8.12 4.13
N CYS A 106 -14.10 7.36 3.11
CA CYS A 106 -13.10 6.30 3.28
C CYS A 106 -11.78 6.84 3.84
N LEU A 107 -11.34 8.02 3.41
CA LEU A 107 -10.12 8.66 3.88
C LEU A 107 -10.16 9.13 5.34
N GLN A 108 -11.33 9.17 5.97
CA GLN A 108 -11.48 9.49 7.39
C GLN A 108 -11.29 8.25 8.28
N LYS A 109 -11.26 7.05 7.71
CA LYS A 109 -11.01 5.81 8.45
C LYS A 109 -9.51 5.70 8.76
N THR A 110 -9.16 5.82 10.02
CA THR A 110 -7.76 5.76 10.48
C THR A 110 -7.38 4.36 10.98
N GLN A 111 -8.32 3.42 11.04
CA GLN A 111 -8.00 2.04 11.43
C GLN A 111 -7.11 1.36 10.35
N PRO A 112 -6.16 0.50 10.76
CA PRO A 112 -5.28 -0.24 9.86
C PRO A 112 -6.00 -0.90 8.67
N GLY A 113 -5.68 -0.50 7.44
CA GLY A 113 -6.25 -1.09 6.22
C GLY A 113 -7.71 -0.68 5.89
N TYR A 114 -8.43 0.03 6.78
CA TYR A 114 -9.84 0.37 6.56
C TYR A 114 -10.05 1.41 5.46
N ALA A 115 -9.16 2.41 5.36
CA ALA A 115 -9.24 3.39 4.28
C ALA A 115 -9.03 2.72 2.91
N LEU A 116 -8.03 1.84 2.81
CA LEU A 116 -7.72 1.09 1.60
C LEU A 116 -8.87 0.16 1.22
N SER A 117 -9.33 -0.69 2.13
CA SER A 117 -10.47 -1.59 1.90
C SER A 117 -11.69 -0.81 1.43
N CYS A 118 -12.06 0.27 2.12
CA CYS A 118 -13.19 1.12 1.73
C CYS A 118 -13.02 1.71 0.32
N LEU A 119 -11.84 2.26 -0.01
CA LEU A 119 -11.60 2.85 -1.33
C LEU A 119 -11.65 1.79 -2.44
N VAL A 120 -11.05 0.62 -2.23
CA VAL A 120 -11.11 -0.51 -3.16
C VAL A 120 -12.56 -0.94 -3.37
N ASP A 121 -13.34 -1.14 -2.31
CA ASP A 121 -14.75 -1.52 -2.43
C ASP A 121 -15.55 -0.51 -3.25
N THR A 122 -15.32 0.80 -3.04
CA THR A 122 -15.98 1.85 -3.83
C THR A 122 -15.51 1.92 -5.29
N ALA A 123 -14.28 1.49 -5.58
CA ALA A 123 -13.73 1.48 -6.93
C ALA A 123 -14.20 0.25 -7.74
N TYR A 124 -14.34 -0.90 -7.07
CA TYR A 124 -14.71 -2.17 -7.69
C TYR A 124 -16.20 -2.50 -7.58
N ASN A 125 -17.02 -1.68 -6.89
CA ASN A 125 -18.44 -1.93 -6.64
C ASN A 125 -19.16 -2.51 -7.87
N ILE A 126 -19.52 -3.79 -7.76
CA ILE A 126 -20.15 -4.57 -8.83
C ILE A 126 -21.67 -4.40 -8.88
N TYR A 127 -22.26 -3.83 -7.83
CA TYR A 127 -23.71 -3.72 -7.67
C TYR A 127 -24.28 -2.44 -8.29
N ASP A 128 -23.48 -1.39 -8.45
CA ASP A 128 -23.90 -0.15 -9.10
C ASP A 128 -22.84 0.35 -10.09
N THR A 129 -23.09 0.11 -11.38
CA THR A 129 -22.19 0.49 -12.47
C THR A 129 -22.01 2.00 -12.62
N ARG A 130 -22.95 2.82 -12.13
CA ARG A 130 -22.83 4.28 -12.11
C ARG A 130 -21.86 4.77 -11.03
N GLN A 131 -21.58 3.90 -10.06
CA GLN A 131 -20.63 4.14 -8.98
C GLN A 131 -19.28 3.43 -9.19
N LYS A 132 -19.10 2.74 -10.31
CA LYS A 132 -17.84 2.07 -10.62
C LYS A 132 -16.82 3.06 -11.19
N LEU A 133 -15.57 2.99 -10.74
CA LEU A 133 -14.49 3.76 -11.34
C LEU A 133 -14.09 3.18 -12.71
N PRO A 134 -13.86 4.01 -13.75
CA PRO A 134 -13.31 3.54 -15.01
C PRO A 134 -11.90 2.96 -14.79
N ARG A 135 -11.61 1.83 -15.43
CA ARG A 135 -10.32 1.12 -15.25
C ARG A 135 -9.10 1.92 -15.71
N GLU A 136 -9.33 2.86 -16.61
CA GLU A 136 -8.29 3.72 -17.18
C GLU A 136 -7.90 4.87 -16.24
N THR A 137 -8.65 5.13 -15.16
CA THR A 137 -8.29 6.24 -14.26
C THR A 137 -7.06 5.91 -13.43
N ARG A 138 -6.25 6.94 -13.19
CA ARG A 138 -5.07 6.85 -12.34
C ARG A 138 -5.44 6.36 -10.92
N CYS A 139 -6.60 6.77 -10.42
CA CYS A 139 -7.12 6.28 -9.14
C CYS A 139 -7.40 4.78 -9.15
N PHE A 140 -8.11 4.27 -10.18
CA PHE A 140 -8.41 2.84 -10.26
C PHE A 140 -7.13 2.00 -10.31
N GLN A 141 -6.15 2.42 -11.11
CA GLN A 141 -4.86 1.73 -11.23
C GLN A 141 -4.06 1.77 -9.92
N PHE A 142 -4.08 2.91 -9.21
CA PHE A 142 -3.47 3.05 -7.90
C PHE A 142 -4.12 2.09 -6.89
N LEU A 143 -5.45 2.14 -6.76
CA LEU A 143 -6.20 1.31 -5.82
C LEU A 143 -6.07 -0.19 -6.15
N GLY A 144 -6.02 -0.56 -7.43
CA GLY A 144 -5.79 -1.94 -7.83
C GLY A 144 -4.42 -2.47 -7.41
N LYS A 145 -3.37 -1.65 -7.51
CA LYS A 145 -2.04 -2.01 -7.00
C LYS A 145 -2.02 -2.08 -5.48
N SER A 146 -2.68 -1.12 -4.82
CA SER A 146 -2.77 -1.09 -3.37
C SER A 146 -3.64 -2.21 -2.81
N HIS A 147 -4.61 -2.73 -3.56
CA HIS A 147 -5.43 -3.87 -3.13
C HIS A 147 -4.59 -5.10 -2.83
N HIS A 148 -3.52 -5.33 -3.59
CA HIS A 148 -2.62 -6.46 -3.34
C HIS A 148 -1.68 -6.25 -2.13
N CYS A 149 -1.72 -5.07 -1.50
CA CYS A 149 -1.09 -4.80 -0.21
C CYS A 149 -1.96 -5.25 0.98
N LEU A 150 -3.23 -5.62 0.78
CA LEU A 150 -4.01 -6.38 1.76
C LEU A 150 -3.69 -7.88 1.66
#